data_AF-A0A1A8HPT3-F1
#
_entry.id   AF-A0A1A8HPT3-F1
#
_cell.length_a   1.000
_cell.length_b   1.000
_cell.length_c   1.000
_cell.angle_alpha   90.00
_cell.angle_beta   90.00
_cell.angle_gamma   90.00
#
_symmetry.space_group_name_H-M   'P 1'
#
loop_
_entity.id
_entity.type
_entity.pdbx_description
1 polymer ?
#
loop_
_entity_poly.entity_id
_entity_poly.type
_entity_poly.pdbx_seq_one_letter_code
_entity_poly.pdbx_strand_id
1 'polypeptide(L)'
;AGAFLCNKLKSVICSDAQETDHRDNSAFLQILVSFSIQSEFHEHGAYLVDSLWAVASSELRDWETMTALLLQDAGLIYEEEGVLLDIMMCAIRQATQATPPAGRSQSKKLLSIKEKKIQEQDRSRITTHFIPILPQLLSK
;
A
#
# COMPACT_ATOMS: atom_id res chain seq x y z
N ALA A 1 -5.08 -2.67 16.64
CA ALA A 1 -4.34 -3.70 15.88
C ALA A 1 -3.37 -3.09 14.87
N GLY A 2 -3.81 -2.25 13.93
CA GLY A 2 -2.92 -1.70 12.88
C GLY A 2 -1.66 -0.97 13.37
N ALA A 3 -1.77 -0.13 14.41
CA ALA A 3 -0.59 0.52 15.01
C ALA A 3 0.42 -0.49 15.59
N PHE A 4 -0.07 -1.56 16.22
CA PHE A 4 0.79 -2.63 16.74
C PHE A 4 1.50 -3.37 15.60
N LEU A 5 0.77 -3.70 14.53
CA LEU A 5 1.35 -4.34 13.35
C LEU A 5 2.40 -3.43 12.70
N CYS A 6 2.09 -2.16 12.44
CA CYS A 6 3.02 -1.19 11.86
C CYS A 6 4.31 -1.06 12.70
N ASN A 7 4.19 -0.93 14.03
CA ASN A 7 5.35 -0.87 14.92
C ASN A 7 6.16 -2.16 14.89
N LYS A 8 5.50 -3.32 14.81
CA LYS A 8 6.17 -4.62 14.74
C LYS A 8 6.92 -4.77 13.41
N LEU A 9 6.32 -4.39 12.29
CA LEU A 9 6.94 -4.40 10.96
C LEU A 9 8.16 -3.47 10.93
N LYS A 10 8.01 -2.22 11.39
CA LYS A 10 9.12 -1.25 11.47
C LYS A 10 10.26 -1.71 12.38
N SER A 11 9.94 -2.39 13.48
CA SER A 11 10.96 -2.99 14.36
C SER A 11 11.77 -4.08 13.67
N VAL A 12 11.16 -4.86 12.76
CA VAL A 12 11.90 -5.88 11.98
C VAL A 12 12.88 -5.19 11.01
N ILE A 13 12.47 -4.09 10.39
CA ILE A 13 13.32 -3.31 9.46
C ILE A 13 14.49 -2.64 10.18
N CYS A 14 14.25 -1.98 11.33
CA CYS A 14 15.30 -1.32 12.12
C CYS A 14 16.33 -2.30 12.71
N SER A 15 16.05 -3.60 12.73
CA SER A 15 17.02 -4.61 13.18
C SER A 15 18.13 -4.84 12.15
N ASP A 16 17.92 -4.45 10.88
CA ASP A 16 18.77 -4.84 9.75
C ASP A 16 19.36 -3.68 8.91
N ALA A 17 18.99 -2.41 9.11
CA ALA A 17 19.55 -1.32 8.31
C ALA A 17 19.66 0.04 9.03
N GLN A 18 20.87 0.60 8.97
CA GLN A 18 21.16 2.03 9.08
C GLN A 18 21.21 2.58 7.63
N GLU A 19 20.47 3.67 7.38
CA GLU A 19 20.48 4.54 6.19
C GLU A 19 19.61 4.15 4.95
N THR A 20 18.80 5.14 4.53
CA THR A 20 18.07 5.35 3.25
C THR A 20 16.55 5.02 3.20
N ASP A 21 15.74 6.08 3.31
CA ASP A 21 14.26 6.13 3.28
C ASP A 21 13.58 5.30 2.17
N HIS A 22 14.20 5.22 0.97
CA HIS A 22 13.65 4.46 -0.16
C HIS A 22 13.84 2.95 -0.04
N ARG A 23 14.93 2.52 0.61
CA ARG A 23 15.25 1.11 0.87
C ARG A 23 14.35 0.59 1.99
N ASP A 24 14.07 1.45 2.97
CA ASP A 24 13.19 1.16 4.10
C ASP A 24 11.75 0.86 3.65
N ASN A 25 11.21 1.61 2.66
CA ASN A 25 9.86 1.36 2.20
C ASN A 25 9.74 0.09 1.33
N SER A 26 10.74 -0.23 0.51
CA SER A 26 10.76 -1.50 -0.23
C SER A 26 10.75 -2.70 0.73
N ALA A 27 11.54 -2.63 1.81
CA ALA A 27 11.56 -3.65 2.86
C ALA A 27 10.22 -3.71 3.61
N PHE A 28 9.61 -2.57 3.93
CA PHE A 28 8.29 -2.53 4.54
C PHE A 28 7.24 -3.24 3.69
N LEU A 29 7.19 -2.95 2.39
CA LEU A 29 6.23 -3.56 1.47
C LEU A 29 6.47 -5.07 1.33
N GLN A 30 7.73 -5.51 1.23
CA GLN A 30 8.06 -6.94 1.17
C GLN A 30 7.62 -7.68 2.45
N ILE A 31 7.93 -7.14 3.64
CA ILE A 31 7.51 -7.77 4.90
C ILE A 31 5.98 -7.76 5.02
N LEU A 32 5.31 -6.70 4.55
CA LEU A 32 3.84 -6.63 4.55
C LEU A 32 3.23 -7.69 3.63
N VAL A 33 3.82 -7.91 2.45
CA VAL A 33 3.43 -8.98 1.52
C VAL A 33 3.62 -10.35 2.18
N SER A 34 4.81 -10.61 2.75
CA SER A 34 5.08 -11.87 3.46
C SER A 34 4.10 -12.10 4.63
N PHE A 35 3.79 -11.04 5.39
CA PHE A 35 2.78 -11.10 6.46
C PHE A 35 1.40 -11.46 5.92
N SER A 36 0.98 -10.84 4.82
CA SER A 36 -0.32 -11.10 4.20
C SER A 36 -0.43 -12.55 3.73
N ILE A 37 0.61 -13.09 3.09
CA ILE A 37 0.69 -14.49 2.65
C ILE A 37 0.61 -15.43 3.87
N GLN A 38 1.47 -15.23 4.88
CA GLN A 38 1.53 -16.09 6.07
C GLN A 38 0.25 -16.06 6.91
N SER A 39 -0.51 -14.97 6.83
CA SER A 39 -1.76 -14.81 7.56
C SER A 39 -2.92 -15.60 6.95
N GLU A 40 -2.78 -16.13 5.73
CA GLU A 40 -3.80 -16.86 4.95
C GLU A 40 -5.14 -16.09 4.80
N PHE A 41 -5.15 -14.77 5.05
CA PHE A 41 -6.33 -13.92 4.88
C PHE A 41 -6.44 -13.42 3.44
N HIS A 42 -6.66 -14.33 2.49
CA HIS A 42 -6.64 -14.07 1.04
C HIS A 42 -7.72 -13.09 0.52
N GLU A 43 -8.67 -12.66 1.34
CA GLU A 43 -9.79 -11.79 0.90
C GLU A 43 -9.86 -10.42 1.60
N HIS A 44 -8.84 -10.05 2.38
CA HIS A 44 -8.93 -8.90 3.29
C HIS A 44 -7.93 -7.78 3.04
N GLY A 45 -7.31 -7.69 1.85
CA GLY A 45 -6.38 -6.60 1.51
C GLY A 45 -6.96 -5.22 1.83
N ALA A 46 -8.25 -5.02 1.58
CA ALA A 46 -8.95 -3.78 1.92
C ALA A 46 -8.97 -3.47 3.43
N TYR A 47 -9.14 -4.46 4.29
CA TYR A 47 -9.16 -4.30 5.75
C TYR A 47 -7.75 -4.16 6.32
N LEU A 48 -6.76 -4.84 5.73
CA LEU A 48 -5.35 -4.71 6.06
C LEU A 48 -4.88 -3.28 5.80
N VAL A 49 -5.10 -2.79 4.57
CA VAL A 49 -4.78 -1.42 4.16
C VAL A 49 -5.51 -0.41 5.04
N ASP A 50 -6.82 -0.58 5.27
CA ASP A 50 -7.57 0.37 6.11
C ASP A 50 -7.06 0.41 7.56
N SER A 51 -6.65 -0.73 8.11
CA SER A 51 -6.09 -0.81 9.46
C SER A 51 -4.73 -0.13 9.58
N LEU A 52 -3.96 -0.11 8.50
CA LEU A 52 -2.65 0.54 8.42
C LEU A 52 -2.75 1.99 7.94
N TRP A 53 -3.87 2.42 7.35
CA TRP A 53 -4.03 3.72 6.70
C TRP A 53 -3.71 4.92 7.60
N ALA A 54 -4.02 4.84 8.89
CA ALA A 54 -3.75 5.93 9.83
C ALA A 54 -2.28 6.01 10.29
N VAL A 55 -1.51 4.92 10.16
CA VAL A 55 -0.18 4.76 10.78
C VAL A 55 0.95 4.52 9.78
N ALA A 56 0.64 4.07 8.57
CA ALA A 56 1.59 3.78 7.50
C ALA A 56 1.11 4.41 6.17
N SER A 57 0.48 5.58 6.25
CA SER A 57 -0.10 6.25 5.07
C SER A 57 0.94 6.63 4.02
N SER A 58 2.17 6.95 4.43
CA SER A 58 3.28 7.31 3.55
C SER A 58 3.69 6.11 2.71
N GLU A 59 3.89 4.98 3.38
CA GLU A 59 4.34 3.71 2.83
C GLU A 59 3.29 3.13 1.87
N LEU A 60 2.01 3.18 2.25
CA LEU A 60 0.89 2.72 1.42
C LEU A 60 0.59 3.63 0.22
N ARG A 61 1.15 4.85 0.18
CA ARG A 61 0.99 5.80 -0.94
C ARG A 61 2.23 5.88 -1.83
N ASP A 62 3.26 5.10 -1.53
CA ASP A 62 4.45 5.01 -2.37
C ASP A 62 4.22 3.99 -3.49
N TRP A 63 3.37 4.37 -4.43
CA TRP A 63 3.07 3.58 -5.62
C TRP A 63 4.28 3.45 -6.55
N GLU A 64 5.23 4.38 -6.47
CA GLU A 64 6.48 4.33 -7.23
C GLU A 64 7.28 3.09 -6.83
N THR A 65 7.53 2.91 -5.53
CA THR A 65 8.22 1.72 -5.00
C THR A 65 7.42 0.45 -5.29
N MET A 66 6.08 0.44 -5.14
CA MET A 66 5.27 -0.73 -5.46
C MET A 66 5.41 -1.15 -6.94
N THR A 67 5.32 -0.21 -7.88
CA THR A 67 5.48 -0.50 -9.30
C THR A 67 6.91 -0.89 -9.68
N ALA A 68 7.92 -0.31 -9.02
CA ALA A 68 9.31 -0.69 -9.23
C ALA A 68 9.57 -2.14 -8.81
N LEU A 69 9.00 -2.57 -7.66
CA LEU A 69 9.07 -3.97 -7.22
C LEU A 69 8.40 -4.93 -8.20
N LEU A 70 7.24 -4.54 -8.75
CA LEU A 70 6.50 -5.36 -9.72
C LEU A 70 7.21 -5.48 -11.08
N LEU A 71 7.99 -4.48 -11.49
CA LEU A 71 8.68 -4.45 -12.77
C LEU A 71 10.13 -4.96 -12.71
N GLN A 72 10.63 -5.34 -11.53
CA GLN A 72 12.00 -5.80 -11.37
C GLN A 72 12.23 -7.18 -12.02
N ASP A 73 13.33 -7.34 -12.77
CA ASP A 73 13.64 -8.58 -13.52
C ASP A 73 13.89 -9.82 -12.63
N ALA A 74 14.57 -9.62 -11.50
CA ALA A 74 14.73 -10.64 -10.45
C ALA A 74 13.75 -10.39 -9.30
N GLY A 75 12.52 -10.02 -9.66
CA GLY A 75 11.49 -9.52 -8.75
C GLY A 75 10.83 -10.60 -7.89
N LEU A 76 9.67 -10.21 -7.36
CA LEU A 76 8.80 -11.02 -6.51
C LEU A 76 8.37 -12.32 -7.19
N ILE A 77 8.11 -13.36 -6.41
CA ILE A 77 7.47 -14.57 -6.97
C ILE A 77 5.99 -14.30 -7.27
N TYR A 78 5.36 -15.10 -8.14
CA TYR A 78 3.98 -14.88 -8.60
C TYR A 78 2.96 -14.64 -7.46
N GLU A 79 3.08 -15.38 -6.36
CA GLU A 79 2.21 -15.21 -5.19
C GLU A 79 2.40 -13.84 -4.52
N GLU A 80 3.65 -13.41 -4.35
CA GLU A 80 4.02 -12.11 -3.78
C GLU A 80 3.59 -10.95 -4.69
N GLU A 81 3.72 -11.12 -6.01
CA GLU A 81 3.24 -10.14 -6.99
C GLU A 81 1.72 -9.95 -6.90
N GLY A 82 0.97 -11.04 -6.82
CA GLY A 82 -0.48 -10.99 -6.67
C GLY A 82 -0.92 -10.27 -5.40
N VAL A 83 -0.25 -10.54 -4.28
CA VAL A 83 -0.52 -9.88 -2.99
C VAL A 83 -0.12 -8.41 -3.01
N LEU A 84 1.02 -8.06 -3.60
CA LEU A 84 1.44 -6.67 -3.73
C LEU A 84 0.46 -5.88 -4.61
N LEU A 85 -0.02 -6.47 -5.71
CA LEU A 85 -1.05 -5.88 -6.56
C LEU A 85 -2.35 -5.63 -5.79
N ASP A 86 -2.82 -6.60 -4.99
CA ASP A 86 -4.04 -6.42 -4.18
C ASP A 86 -3.89 -5.30 -3.15
N ILE A 87 -2.76 -5.27 -2.42
CA ILE A 87 -2.43 -4.19 -1.48
C ILE A 87 -2.41 -2.83 -2.19
N MET A 88 -1.73 -2.74 -3.34
CA MET A 88 -1.64 -1.52 -4.14
C MET A 88 -3.01 -1.05 -4.63
N MET A 89 -3.83 -1.95 -5.17
CA MET A 89 -5.20 -1.63 -5.62
C MET A 89 -6.08 -1.16 -4.47
N CYS A 90 -5.99 -1.82 -3.30
CA CYS A 90 -6.72 -1.42 -2.11
C CYS A 90 -6.27 -0.03 -1.61
N ALA A 91 -4.98 0.26 -1.62
CA ALA A 91 -4.44 1.57 -1.24
C ALA A 91 -4.85 2.69 -2.21
N ILE A 92 -4.80 2.44 -3.52
CA ILE A 92 -5.28 3.36 -4.57
C ILE A 92 -6.77 3.65 -4.38
N ARG A 93 -7.58 2.61 -4.14
CA ARG A 93 -9.02 2.76 -3.90
C ARG A 93 -9.27 3.60 -2.66
N GLN A 94 -8.56 3.34 -1.57
CA GLN A 94 -8.71 4.10 -0.32
C GLN A 94 -8.25 5.56 -0.48
N ALA A 95 -7.17 5.82 -1.22
CA ALA A 95 -6.69 7.17 -1.54
C ALA A 95 -7.69 7.97 -2.38
N THR A 96 -8.29 7.33 -3.38
CA THR A 96 -9.13 8.00 -4.40
C THR A 96 -10.59 8.11 -4.02
N GLN A 97 -11.12 7.13 -3.27
CA GLN A 97 -12.53 7.07 -2.90
C GLN A 97 -12.76 7.56 -1.47
N ALA A 98 -11.72 7.51 -0.60
CA ALA A 98 -11.81 7.88 0.80
C ALA A 98 -12.97 7.19 1.55
N THR A 99 -13.37 6.02 1.07
CA THR A 99 -14.40 5.17 1.67
C THR A 99 -13.75 3.96 2.33
N PRO A 100 -14.05 3.66 3.60
CA PRO A 100 -13.57 2.46 4.25
C PRO A 100 -14.18 1.19 3.62
N PRO A 101 -13.57 0.00 3.81
CA PRO A 101 -14.11 -1.26 3.32
C PRO A 101 -15.49 -1.57 3.91
N ALA A 102 -16.24 -2.47 3.25
CA ALA A 102 -17.59 -2.84 3.65
C ALA A 102 -17.64 -3.30 5.13
N GLY A 103 -18.70 -2.95 5.87
CA GLY A 103 -18.83 -3.31 7.28
C GLY A 103 -17.93 -2.54 8.27
N ARG A 104 -17.02 -1.68 7.78
CA ARG A 104 -16.21 -0.77 8.60
C ARG A 104 -16.69 0.68 8.57
N SER A 105 -17.75 0.96 7.83
CA SER A 105 -18.33 2.30 7.70
C SER A 105 -18.87 2.80 9.04
N GLN A 106 -18.26 3.86 9.57
CA GLN A 106 -18.99 4.84 10.38
C GLN A 106 -19.81 5.71 9.41
N SER A 107 -21.10 5.88 9.69
CA SER A 107 -22.08 6.68 8.97
C SER A 107 -21.48 7.81 8.13
N LYS A 108 -21.72 7.82 6.80
CA LYS A 108 -21.28 8.83 5.80
C LYS A 108 -20.44 9.97 6.40
N LYS A 109 -19.16 9.69 6.70
CA LYS A 109 -18.27 10.66 7.32
C LYS A 109 -18.01 11.75 6.28
N LEU A 110 -18.47 12.96 6.55
CA LEU A 110 -18.24 14.09 5.66
C LEU A 110 -16.72 14.37 5.66
N LEU A 111 -16.06 14.18 4.52
CA LEU A 111 -14.62 14.44 4.42
C LEU A 111 -14.32 15.90 4.74
N SER A 112 -13.33 16.11 5.59
CA SER A 112 -12.78 17.43 5.89
C SER A 112 -12.20 18.06 4.63
N ILE A 113 -12.14 19.41 4.59
CA ILE A 113 -11.50 20.17 3.51
C ILE A 113 -10.05 19.69 3.30
N LYS A 114 -9.34 19.38 4.38
CA LYS A 114 -7.97 18.86 4.32
C LYS A 114 -7.92 17.49 3.63
N GLU A 115 -8.84 16.60 3.96
CA GLU A 115 -8.92 15.24 3.38
C GLU A 115 -9.29 15.30 1.90
N LYS A 116 -10.21 16.18 1.52
CA LYS A 116 -10.56 16.42 0.11
C LYS A 116 -9.37 16.93 -0.70
N LYS A 117 -8.57 17.85 -0.14
CA LYS A 117 -7.37 18.36 -0.80
C LYS A 117 -6.34 17.25 -1.01
N ILE A 118 -6.13 16.40 0.01
CA ILE A 118 -5.23 15.26 -0.06
C ILE A 118 -5.73 14.25 -1.11
N GLN A 119 -7.02 13.94 -1.12
CA GLN A 119 -7.64 13.05 -2.10
C GLN A 119 -7.41 13.56 -3.54
N GLU A 120 -7.59 14.86 -3.80
CA GLU A 120 -7.35 15.43 -5.12
C GLU A 120 -5.87 15.35 -5.53
N GLN A 121 -4.96 15.62 -4.58
CA GLN A 121 -3.52 15.48 -4.80
C GLN A 121 -3.15 14.02 -5.12
N ASP A 122 -3.70 13.07 -4.37
CA ASP A 122 -3.47 11.64 -4.57
C ASP A 122 -3.99 11.22 -5.96
N ARG A 123 -5.19 11.64 -6.37
CA ARG A 123 -5.72 11.38 -7.72
C ARG A 123 -4.78 11.88 -8.82
N SER A 124 -4.24 13.09 -8.68
CA SER A 124 -3.30 13.67 -9.63
C SER A 124 -1.99 12.88 -9.70
N ARG A 125 -1.43 12.49 -8.55
CA ARG A 125 -0.21 11.67 -8.46
C ARG A 125 -0.40 10.28 -9.08
N ILE A 126 -1.50 9.59 -8.75
CA ILE A 126 -1.85 8.27 -9.31
C ILE A 126 -1.94 8.37 -10.83
N THR A 127 -2.69 9.36 -11.33
CA THR A 127 -2.88 9.54 -12.78
C THR A 127 -1.55 9.78 -13.49
N THR A 128 -0.71 10.66 -12.94
CA THR A 128 0.60 11.00 -13.53
C THR A 128 1.55 9.81 -13.53
N HIS A 129 1.55 9.01 -12.46
CA HIS A 129 2.41 7.83 -12.30
C HIS A 129 1.98 6.64 -13.17
N PHE A 130 0.70 6.27 -13.11
CA PHE A 130 0.22 5.05 -13.74
C PHE A 130 -0.03 5.17 -15.24
N ILE A 131 -0.33 6.35 -15.79
CA ILE A 131 -0.51 6.51 -17.25
C ILE A 131 0.66 5.92 -18.06
N PRO A 132 1.94 6.27 -17.78
CA PRO A 132 3.07 5.71 -18.53
C PRO A 132 3.46 4.28 -18.13
N ILE A 133 3.13 3.85 -16.91
CA ILE A 133 3.58 2.57 -16.34
C ILE A 133 2.58 1.43 -16.57
N LEU A 134 1.28 1.73 -16.63
CA LEU A 134 0.23 0.72 -16.78
C LEU A 134 0.41 -0.19 -18.01
N PRO A 135 0.83 0.31 -19.19
CA PRO A 135 1.12 -0.55 -20.34
C PRO A 135 2.24 -1.56 -20.05
N GLN A 136 3.26 -1.18 -19.29
CA GLN A 136 4.38 -2.06 -18.95
C GLN A 136 3.93 -3.16 -17.99
N LEU A 137 3.15 -2.80 -16.95
CA LEU A 137 2.58 -3.75 -16.01
C LEU A 137 1.67 -4.78 -16.68
N LEU A 138 0.92 -4.38 -17.70
CA LEU A 138 0.03 -5.28 -18.46
C LEU A 138 0.76 -6.14 -19.49
N SER A 139 1.98 -5.75 -19.88
CA SER A 139 2.78 -6.48 -20.88
C SER A 139 3.66 -7.58 -20.29
N LYS A 140 3.84 -7.59 -18.97
CA LYS A 140 4.53 -8.64 -18.22
C LYS A 140 3.64 -9.87 -18.09
#